data_AF-A0A5B7INL3-F1
#
_entry.id   AF-A0A5B7INL3-F1
#
_cell.length_a   1.000
_cell.length_b   1.000
_cell.length_c   1.000
_cell.angle_alpha   90.00
_cell.angle_beta   90.00
_cell.angle_gamma   90.00
#
_symmetry.space_group_name_H-M   'P 1'
#
loop_
_entity.id
_entity.type
_entity.pdbx_description
1 polymer ?
#
loop_
_entity_poly.entity_id
_entity_poly.type
_entity_poly.pdbx_seq_one_letter_code
_entity_poly.pdbx_strand_id
1 'polypeptide(L)'
;MRTTQHLVNHFKEGGEPSALTPLPKFGRPHKTTLNTCALISRQVAKETKLTAQEIKEKNPQFQEHMSVRSVKDILHIDLGYECYRACKKPINFTAKGEESKILHEILNLE
;
A
#
# COMPACT_ATOMS: atom_id res chain seq x y z
N MET A 1 -4.40 19.52 39.92
CA MET A 1 -4.91 20.38 38.83
C MET A 1 -3.77 21.11 38.12
N ARG A 2 -2.92 20.40 37.35
CA ARG A 2 -1.76 21.02 36.66
C ARG A 2 -2.00 21.26 35.15
N THR A 3 -2.97 20.56 34.57
CA THR A 3 -3.28 20.60 33.13
C THR A 3 -4.02 21.87 32.72
N THR A 4 -4.95 22.36 33.54
CA THR A 4 -5.72 23.58 33.26
C THR A 4 -4.87 24.86 33.35
N GLN A 5 -4.00 24.97 34.35
CA GLN A 5 -3.06 26.10 34.45
C GLN A 5 -2.07 26.13 33.28
N HIS A 6 -1.57 24.97 32.84
CA HIS A 6 -0.68 24.89 31.69
C HIS A 6 -1.37 25.33 30.40
N LEU A 7 -2.63 24.94 30.20
CA LEU A 7 -3.44 25.39 29.06
C LEU A 7 -3.67 26.90 29.11
N VAL A 8 -4.07 27.43 30.26
CA VAL A 8 -4.32 28.87 30.44
C VAL A 8 -3.05 29.69 30.17
N ASN A 9 -1.88 29.24 30.62
CA ASN A 9 -0.61 29.91 30.35
C ASN A 9 -0.22 29.81 28.86
N HIS A 10 -0.40 28.64 28.24
CA HIS A 10 -0.14 28.47 26.80
C HIS A 10 -0.99 29.42 25.93
N PHE A 11 -2.27 29.61 26.27
CA PHE A 11 -3.13 30.55 25.55
C PHE A 11 -2.81 32.03 25.84
N LYS A 12 -2.35 32.35 27.06
CA LYS A 12 -1.93 33.71 27.44
C LYS A 12 -0.61 34.14 26.79
N GLU A 13 0.33 33.21 26.64
CA GLU A 13 1.66 33.46 26.06
C GLU A 13 1.64 33.35 24.53
N GLY A 14 0.76 32.50 23.98
CA GLY A 14 0.75 32.14 22.57
C GLY A 14 0.12 33.16 21.61
N GLY A 15 -0.87 33.94 22.03
CA GLY A 15 -1.47 35.06 21.26
C GLY A 15 -1.99 34.78 19.83
N GLU A 16 -1.83 33.56 19.32
CA GLU A 16 -2.08 33.17 17.94
C GLU A 16 -3.22 32.15 17.91
N PRO A 17 -4.37 32.47 17.29
CA PRO A 17 -5.49 31.55 17.12
C PRO A 17 -5.14 30.35 16.22
N SER A 18 -3.96 30.37 15.56
CA SER A 18 -3.43 29.26 14.78
C SER A 18 -2.53 28.31 15.57
N ALA A 19 -2.68 28.21 16.89
CA ALA A 19 -2.13 27.11 17.69
C ALA A 19 -2.85 25.79 17.33
N LEU A 20 -2.71 25.40 16.06
CA LEU A 20 -3.05 24.11 15.51
C LEU A 20 -2.42 23.07 16.42
N THR A 21 -3.23 22.11 16.82
CA THR A 21 -2.84 20.95 17.62
C THR A 21 -1.44 20.51 17.24
N PRO A 22 -0.49 20.41 18.19
CA PRO A 22 0.88 20.05 17.86
C PRO A 22 0.85 18.77 17.03
N LEU A 23 1.52 18.82 15.86
CA LEU A 23 1.59 17.67 14.97
C LEU A 23 2.02 16.45 15.80
N PRO A 24 1.36 15.29 15.66
CA PRO A 24 1.73 14.11 16.42
C PRO A 24 3.24 13.88 16.25
N LYS A 25 3.93 13.69 17.38
CA LYS A 25 5.37 13.44 17.37
C LYS A 25 5.62 12.25 16.46
N PHE A 26 6.41 12.45 15.40
CA PHE A 26 6.80 11.38 14.49
C PHE A 26 7.39 10.24 15.32
N GLY A 27 6.98 9.01 15.00
CA GLY A 27 7.49 7.81 15.66
C GLY A 27 8.99 7.62 15.44
N ARG A 28 9.52 6.50 15.95
CA ARG A 28 10.92 6.15 15.70
C ARG A 28 11.18 6.09 14.19
N PRO A 29 12.23 6.76 13.67
CA PRO A 29 12.55 6.69 12.26
C PRO A 29 12.81 5.25 11.83
N HIS A 30 12.35 4.90 10.64
CA HIS A 30 12.61 3.60 10.04
C HIS A 30 14.12 3.42 9.83
N LYS A 31 14.61 2.19 10.02
CA LYS A 31 16.03 1.85 9.81
C LYS A 31 16.40 1.76 8.31
N THR A 32 15.45 2.03 7.42
CA THR A 32 15.68 1.97 5.97
C THR A 32 16.57 3.11 5.53
N THR A 33 17.63 2.81 4.78
CA THR A 33 18.46 3.85 4.17
C THR A 33 17.92 4.21 2.78
N LEU A 34 18.13 5.46 2.36
CA LEU A 34 17.75 5.92 1.01
C LEU A 34 18.39 5.07 -0.09
N ASN A 35 19.62 4.60 0.13
CA ASN A 35 20.32 3.71 -0.80
C ASN A 35 19.59 2.37 -0.97
N THR A 36 19.11 1.79 0.12
CA THR A 36 18.32 0.55 0.09
C THR A 36 17.04 0.74 -0.71
N CYS A 37 16.31 1.83 -0.46
CA CYS A 37 15.10 2.17 -1.21
C CYS A 37 15.39 2.33 -2.72
N ALA A 38 16.48 3.02 -3.08
CA ALA A 38 16.86 3.23 -4.47
C ALA A 38 17.25 1.94 -5.19
N LEU A 39 17.92 1.00 -4.51
CA LEU A 39 18.26 -0.30 -5.08
C LEU A 39 17.00 -1.14 -5.34
N ILE A 40 16.11 -1.22 -4.35
CA ILE A 40 14.85 -1.96 -4.47
C ILE A 40 13.97 -1.35 -5.56
N SER A 41 13.84 -0.02 -5.61
CA SER A 41 13.01 0.65 -6.62
C SER A 41 13.53 0.40 -8.04
N ARG A 42 14.86 0.45 -8.25
CA ARG A 42 15.47 0.10 -9.54
C ARG A 42 15.22 -1.34 -9.94
N GLN A 43 15.24 -2.27 -8.99
CA GLN A 43 14.97 -3.68 -9.24
C GLN A 43 13.51 -3.90 -9.67
N VAL A 44 12.56 -3.32 -8.93
CA VAL A 44 11.13 -3.40 -9.23
C VAL A 44 10.79 -2.72 -10.55
N ALA A 45 11.45 -1.61 -10.88
CA ALA A 45 11.27 -0.96 -12.17
C ALA A 45 11.73 -1.82 -13.36
N LYS A 46 12.77 -2.65 -13.18
CA LYS A 46 13.22 -3.62 -14.20
C LYS A 46 12.30 -4.82 -14.29
N GLU A 47 11.88 -5.35 -13.14
CA GLU A 47 11.08 -6.57 -13.05
C GLU A 47 9.95 -6.38 -12.03
N THR A 48 8.79 -5.96 -12.53
CA THR A 48 7.66 -5.53 -11.68
C THR A 48 6.97 -6.66 -10.92
N LYS A 49 7.23 -7.92 -11.28
CA LYS A 49 6.58 -9.10 -10.70
C LYS A 49 7.41 -9.79 -9.60
N LEU A 50 8.56 -9.21 -9.23
CA LEU A 50 9.41 -9.80 -8.22
C LEU A 50 8.76 -9.79 -6.84
N THR A 51 8.83 -10.93 -6.17
CA THR A 51 8.46 -11.08 -4.77
C THR A 51 9.54 -10.49 -3.86
N ALA A 52 9.16 -10.12 -2.64
CA ALA A 52 10.11 -9.62 -1.64
C ALA A 52 11.24 -10.62 -1.35
N GLN A 53 10.97 -11.93 -1.46
CA GLN A 53 11.97 -12.98 -1.31
C GLN A 53 12.98 -12.94 -2.47
N GLU A 54 12.50 -12.92 -3.71
CA GLU A 54 13.37 -12.85 -4.89
C GLU A 54 14.19 -11.55 -4.92
N ILE A 55 13.62 -10.43 -4.47
CA ILE A 55 14.35 -9.16 -4.34
C ILE A 55 15.50 -9.30 -3.34
N LYS A 56 15.26 -9.97 -2.21
CA LYS A 56 16.31 -10.24 -1.21
C LYS A 56 17.39 -11.16 -1.77
N GLU A 57 17.01 -12.21 -2.49
CA GLU A 57 17.95 -13.20 -3.04
C GLU A 57 18.81 -12.61 -4.18
N LYS A 58 18.24 -11.75 -5.03
CA LYS A 58 18.96 -11.08 -6.12
C LYS A 58 19.94 -10.00 -5.65
N ASN A 59 19.88 -9.58 -4.39
CA ASN A 59 20.73 -8.54 -3.82
C ASN A 59 21.54 -9.10 -2.64
N PRO A 60 22.79 -9.53 -2.86
CA PRO A 60 23.63 -10.12 -1.82
C PRO A 60 23.79 -9.23 -0.58
N GLN A 61 23.80 -7.90 -0.79
CA GLN A 61 23.88 -6.89 0.27
C GLN A 61 22.70 -6.96 1.28
N PHE A 62 21.58 -7.56 0.89
CA PHE A 62 20.38 -7.68 1.71
C PHE A 62 20.27 -9.04 2.40
N GLN A 63 21.04 -10.05 1.97
CA GLN A 63 20.88 -11.41 2.47
C GLN A 63 21.16 -11.52 3.97
N GLU A 64 22.22 -10.86 4.43
CA GLU A 64 22.68 -10.94 5.82
C GLU A 64 21.98 -9.93 6.75
N HIS A 65 21.68 -8.72 6.25
CA HIS A 65 21.24 -7.61 7.12
C HIS A 65 19.74 -7.33 7.09
N MET A 66 19.01 -7.87 6.12
CA MET A 66 17.58 -7.59 5.97
C MET A 66 16.74 -8.86 6.03
N SER A 67 15.63 -8.79 6.74
CA SER A 67 14.60 -9.83 6.69
C SER A 67 13.73 -9.64 5.43
N VAL A 68 13.12 -10.72 4.95
CA VAL A 68 12.12 -10.63 3.86
C VAL A 68 10.96 -9.70 4.26
N ARG A 69 10.59 -9.70 5.55
CA ARG A 69 9.57 -8.79 6.09
C ARG A 69 9.99 -7.32 5.94
N SER A 70 11.24 -7.00 6.24
CA SER A 70 11.77 -5.65 6.06
C SER A 70 11.72 -5.21 4.58
N VAL A 71 12.09 -6.09 3.65
CA VAL A 71 11.97 -5.80 2.21
C VAL A 71 10.52 -5.51 1.83
N LYS A 72 9.58 -6.29 2.36
CA LYS A 72 8.14 -6.08 2.14
C LYS A 72 7.64 -4.75 2.73
N ASP A 73 8.07 -4.41 3.94
CA ASP A 73 7.72 -3.15 4.59
C ASP A 73 8.27 -1.96 3.78
N ILE A 74 9.49 -2.05 3.25
CA ILE A 74 10.08 -1.02 2.39
C ILE A 74 9.26 -0.87 1.10
N LEU A 75 8.88 -1.98 0.46
CA LEU A 75 8.06 -1.93 -0.76
C LEU A 75 6.73 -1.23 -0.52
N HIS A 76 6.05 -1.53 0.59
CA HIS A 76 4.70 -1.03 0.84
C HIS A 76 4.67 0.36 1.49
N ILE A 77 5.48 0.57 2.53
CA ILE A 77 5.44 1.77 3.37
C ILE A 77 6.32 2.85 2.75
N ASP A 78 7.57 2.52 2.44
CA ASP A 78 8.57 3.52 2.01
C ASP A 78 8.44 3.83 0.51
N LEU A 79 8.12 2.83 -0.32
CA LEU A 79 8.05 2.96 -1.78
C LEU A 79 6.63 3.00 -2.35
N GLY A 80 5.61 2.70 -1.55
CA GLY A 80 4.21 2.76 -1.99
C GLY A 80 3.82 1.75 -3.07
N TYR A 81 4.61 0.69 -3.28
CA TYR A 81 4.23 -0.42 -4.14
C TYR A 81 3.16 -1.25 -3.42
N GLU A 82 1.90 -0.85 -3.55
CA GLU A 82 0.80 -1.62 -3.03
C GLU A 82 0.74 -2.98 -3.72
N CYS A 83 0.69 -4.04 -2.91
CA CYS A 83 0.27 -5.35 -3.41
C CYS A 83 -1.18 -5.25 -3.88
N TYR A 84 -1.39 -5.01 -5.18
CA TYR A 84 -2.67 -5.23 -5.83
C TYR A 84 -3.03 -6.70 -5.65
N ARG A 85 -3.83 -7.00 -4.60
CA ARG A 85 -4.49 -8.30 -4.48
C ARG A 85 -5.25 -8.57 -5.77
N ALA A 86 -5.27 -9.84 -6.17
CA ALA A 86 -5.93 -10.30 -7.39
C ALA A 86 -7.30 -9.63 -7.55
N CYS A 87 -7.50 -8.97 -8.69
CA CYS A 87 -8.83 -8.57 -9.14
C CYS A 87 -9.73 -9.79 -9.00
N LYS A 88 -10.75 -9.71 -8.15
CA LYS A 88 -11.77 -10.76 -8.05
C LYS A 88 -12.24 -11.05 -9.48
N LYS A 89 -12.32 -12.33 -9.87
CA LYS A 89 -12.94 -12.68 -11.16
C LYS A 89 -14.28 -11.95 -11.23
N PRO A 90 -14.57 -11.16 -12.28
CA PRO A 90 -15.90 -10.62 -12.46
C PRO A 90 -16.84 -11.82 -12.39
N ILE A 91 -17.77 -11.76 -11.44
CA ILE A 91 -18.85 -12.73 -11.36
C ILE A 91 -19.67 -12.45 -12.61
N ASN A 92 -19.43 -13.20 -13.67
CA ASN A 92 -20.34 -13.22 -14.80
C ASN A 92 -21.64 -13.77 -14.24
N PHE A 93 -22.60 -12.88 -13.96
CA PHE A 93 -23.99 -13.25 -13.94
C PHE A 93 -24.33 -13.61 -15.38
N THR A 94 -23.96 -14.82 -15.80
CA THR A 94 -24.63 -15.43 -16.94
C THR A 94 -26.05 -15.65 -16.46
N ALA A 95 -26.94 -14.76 -16.91
CA ALA A 95 -28.36 -15.01 -16.89
C ALA A 95 -28.57 -16.39 -17.52
N LYS A 96 -28.94 -17.36 -16.69
CA LYS A 96 -29.45 -18.63 -17.15
C LYS A 96 -30.81 -18.34 -17.81
N GLY A 97 -30.91 -18.66 -19.11
CA GLY A 97 -32.07 -18.36 -19.96
C GLY A 97 -31.87 -17.00 -20.59
N GLU A 98 -31.75 -16.83 -21.90
CA GLU A 98 -32.73 -17.27 -22.91
C GLU A 98 -32.05 -17.36 -24.29
N GLU A 99 -31.18 -18.34 -24.54
CA GLU A 99 -30.62 -18.54 -25.90
C GLU A 99 -31.17 -19.80 -26.60
N SER A 100 -31.93 -20.64 -25.89
CA SER A 100 -32.53 -21.85 -26.46
C SER A 100 -33.89 -21.66 -27.13
N LYS A 101 -34.47 -20.45 -27.12
CA LYS A 101 -35.74 -20.17 -27.82
C LYS A 101 -35.54 -19.67 -29.25
N ILE A 102 -34.48 -18.90 -29.52
CA ILE A 102 -34.26 -18.29 -30.83
C ILE A 102 -33.92 -19.36 -31.90
N LEU A 103 -33.21 -20.43 -31.52
CA LEU A 103 -32.86 -21.50 -32.47
C LEU A 103 -34.03 -22.46 -32.78
N HIS A 104 -35.04 -22.55 -31.92
CA HIS A 104 -36.17 -23.46 -32.13
C HIS A 104 -37.31 -22.83 -32.96
N GLU A 105 -37.31 -21.51 -33.10
CA GLU A 105 -38.28 -20.74 -33.89
C GLU A 105 -37.82 -20.54 -35.35
N ILE A 106 -36.50 -20.52 -35.60
CA ILE A 106 -35.92 -20.40 -36.95
C ILE A 106 -36.03 -21.72 -37.76
N LEU A 107 -36.13 -22.87 -37.09
CA LEU A 107 -36.24 -24.19 -37.74
C LEU A 107 -37.68 -24.64 -38.04
N ASN A 108 -38.71 -23.83 -37.71
CA ASN A 108 -40.13 -24.17 -37.91
C ASN A 108 -40.88 -23.16 -38.80
N LEU A 109 -40.17 -22.40 -39.62
CA LEU A 109 -40.74 -21.49 -40.64
C LEU A 109 -40.38 -21.94 -42.07
N GLU A 110 -40.42 -23.25 -42.32
CA GLU A 110 -40.65 -23.81 -43.67
C GLU A 110 -42.14 -24.11 -43.87
#